data_AF-A0AAD2K1S6-F1
#
_entry.id   AF-A0AAD2K1S6-F1
#
_cell.length_a   1.000
_cell.length_b   1.000
_cell.length_c   1.000
_cell.angle_alpha   90.00
_cell.angle_beta   90.00
_cell.angle_gamma   90.00
#
_symmetry.space_group_name_H-M   'P 1'
#
loop_
_entity.id
_entity.type
_entity.pdbx_description
1 polymer ?
#
loop_
_entity_poly.entity_id
_entity_poly.type
_entity_poly.pdbx_seq_one_letter_code
_entity_poly.pdbx_strand_id
1 'polypeptide(L)'
;APEVFNPERFLDSKQGTIPGSDTDFRMSLQFGAGRRVCPGQWIAWQAMQLAAMRLVWAFSFSDAKDQVTQKPMPQDLDCYDAGFIVHPHPFTCTIQLRSPDHQQLISQSVDSAEDFLSRYDTAAT
;
A
#
# COMPACT_ATOMS: atom_id res chain seq x y z
N ALA A 1 -5.13 16.97 -13.35
CA ALA A 1 -5.70 16.13 -14.42
C ALA A 1 -5.52 14.64 -14.03
N PRO A 2 -6.04 13.65 -14.76
CA PRO A 2 -6.04 12.24 -14.33
C PRO A 2 -4.66 11.63 -14.03
N GLU A 3 -3.62 12.13 -14.68
CA GLU A 3 -2.21 11.75 -14.53
C GLU A 3 -1.53 12.30 -13.27
N VAL A 4 -2.15 13.28 -12.61
CA VAL A 4 -1.60 13.90 -11.40
C VAL A 4 -2.11 13.15 -10.17
N PHE A 5 -1.20 12.61 -9.37
CA PHE A 5 -1.53 12.05 -8.05
C PHE A 5 -2.05 13.16 -7.12
N ASN A 6 -3.36 13.18 -6.91
CA ASN A 6 -4.06 14.12 -6.05
C ASN A 6 -5.09 13.32 -5.24
N PRO A 7 -4.75 12.91 -4.00
CA PRO A 7 -5.66 12.21 -3.10
C PRO A 7 -6.85 13.05 -2.64
N GLU A 8 -6.69 14.37 -2.53
CA GLU A 8 -7.71 15.31 -2.03
C GLU A 8 -9.00 15.27 -2.85
N ARG A 9 -8.92 14.89 -4.14
CA ARG A 9 -10.11 14.66 -4.96
C ARG A 9 -11.14 13.73 -4.29
N PHE A 10 -10.68 12.76 -3.50
CA PHE A 10 -11.53 11.78 -2.82
C PHE A 10 -12.10 12.27 -1.47
N LEU A 11 -11.66 13.45 -1.00
CA LEU A 11 -12.21 14.07 0.21
C LEU A 11 -13.51 14.82 -0.08
N ASP A 12 -13.56 15.53 -1.22
CA ASP A 12 -14.72 16.32 -1.62
C ASP A 12 -15.85 15.46 -2.24
N SER A 13 -15.49 14.31 -2.79
CA SER A 13 -16.40 13.32 -3.36
C SER A 13 -15.88 11.94 -3.00
N LYS A 14 -16.74 11.07 -2.44
CA LYS A 14 -16.35 9.68 -2.09
C LYS A 14 -15.74 8.94 -3.28
N GLN A 15 -16.15 9.31 -4.50
CA GLN A 15 -15.70 8.69 -5.73
C GLN A 15 -14.60 9.50 -6.41
N GLY A 16 -14.14 10.64 -5.88
CA GLY A 16 -13.11 11.44 -6.53
C GLY A 16 -13.59 12.16 -7.80
N THR A 17 -14.90 12.35 -7.93
CA THR A 17 -15.58 12.83 -9.13
C THR A 17 -15.97 14.31 -9.06
N ILE A 18 -16.25 14.90 -10.22
CA ILE A 18 -16.86 16.23 -10.30
C ILE A 18 -18.36 16.17 -9.96
N PRO A 19 -18.95 17.26 -9.42
CA PRO A 19 -20.40 17.34 -9.19
C PRO A 19 -21.22 17.01 -10.45
N GLY A 20 -22.28 16.21 -10.30
CA GLY A 20 -23.18 15.83 -11.39
C GLY A 20 -22.74 14.63 -12.25
N SER A 21 -21.67 13.95 -11.86
CA SER A 21 -21.26 12.68 -12.49
C SER A 21 -22.02 11.47 -11.95
N ASP A 22 -22.23 10.45 -12.79
CA ASP A 22 -22.66 9.13 -12.34
C ASP A 22 -21.51 8.46 -11.55
N THR A 23 -21.82 8.02 -10.34
CA THR A 23 -20.82 7.54 -9.37
C THR A 23 -21.04 6.10 -8.92
N ASP A 24 -22.14 5.47 -9.33
CA ASP A 24 -22.62 4.21 -8.73
C ASP A 24 -21.62 3.05 -8.90
N PHE A 25 -20.84 3.07 -9.98
CA PHE A 25 -19.90 2.00 -10.30
C PHE A 25 -18.42 2.33 -10.04
N ARG A 26 -18.09 3.57 -9.68
CA ARG A 26 -16.68 4.00 -9.67
C ARG A 26 -15.85 3.33 -8.57
N MET A 27 -16.45 3.09 -7.40
CA MET A 27 -15.74 2.47 -6.27
C MET A 27 -15.31 1.02 -6.55
N SER A 28 -16.04 0.32 -7.42
CA SER A 28 -15.73 -1.05 -7.83
C SER A 28 -15.01 -1.13 -9.17
N LEU A 29 -14.70 0.00 -9.83
CA LEU A 29 -14.13 0.00 -11.18
C LEU A 29 -12.83 -0.84 -11.25
N GLN A 30 -11.97 -0.73 -10.23
CA GLN A 30 -10.75 -1.52 -10.09
C GLN A 30 -10.97 -3.03 -9.87
N PHE A 31 -12.19 -3.43 -9.51
CA PHE A 31 -12.59 -4.81 -9.21
C PHE A 31 -13.59 -5.38 -10.22
N GLY A 32 -14.00 -4.61 -11.22
CA GLY A 32 -14.99 -5.02 -12.23
C GLY A 32 -16.44 -4.99 -11.74
N ALA A 33 -17.36 -5.55 -12.55
CA ALA A 33 -18.81 -5.42 -12.38
C ALA A 33 -19.56 -6.74 -12.54
N GLY A 34 -20.78 -6.78 -12.00
CA GLY A 34 -21.78 -7.80 -12.31
C GLY A 34 -21.37 -9.21 -11.86
N ARG A 35 -21.73 -10.22 -12.65
CA ARG A 35 -21.51 -11.65 -12.31
C ARG A 35 -20.05 -12.08 -12.20
N ARG A 36 -19.11 -11.23 -12.63
CA ARG A 36 -17.65 -11.49 -12.64
C ARG A 36 -16.87 -10.46 -11.83
N VAL A 37 -17.54 -9.71 -10.95
CA VAL A 37 -16.85 -8.81 -10.00
C VAL A 37 -15.85 -9.61 -9.16
N CYS A 38 -14.69 -9.00 -8.87
CA CYS A 38 -13.63 -9.64 -8.10
C CYS A 38 -14.18 -10.13 -6.74
N PRO A 39 -14.18 -11.45 -6.48
CA PRO A 39 -14.68 -11.98 -5.22
C PRO A 39 -13.81 -11.55 -4.02
N GLY A 40 -12.54 -11.19 -4.27
CA GLY A 40 -11.59 -10.74 -3.26
C GLY A 40 -11.64 -9.24 -2.92
N GLN A 41 -12.54 -8.45 -3.53
CA GLN A 41 -12.54 -6.98 -3.39
C GLN A 41 -12.55 -6.50 -1.94
N TRP A 42 -13.32 -7.16 -1.07
CA TRP A 42 -13.48 -6.75 0.33
C TRP A 42 -12.25 -7.07 1.17
N ILE A 43 -11.62 -8.22 0.91
CA ILE A 43 -10.38 -8.63 1.57
C ILE A 43 -9.25 -7.70 1.12
N ALA A 44 -9.14 -7.46 -0.19
CA ALA A 44 -8.14 -6.55 -0.75
C ALA A 44 -8.26 -5.14 -0.17
N TRP A 45 -9.49 -4.61 -0.08
CA TRP A 45 -9.75 -3.30 0.50
C TRP A 45 -9.27 -3.20 1.96
N GLN A 46 -9.66 -4.17 2.80
CA GLN A 46 -9.28 -4.17 4.21
C GLN A 46 -7.78 -4.38 4.41
N ALA A 47 -7.19 -5.35 3.70
CA ALA A 47 -5.77 -5.65 3.79
C ALA A 47 -4.91 -4.46 3.35
N MET A 48 -5.25 -3.82 2.23
CA MET A 48 -4.52 -2.68 1.70
C MET A 48 -4.61 -1.46 2.62
N GLN A 49 -5.80 -1.15 3.16
CA GLN A 49 -5.94 -0.07 4.14
C GLN A 49 -5.12 -0.33 5.41
N LEU A 50 -5.18 -1.56 5.95
CA LEU A 50 -4.43 -1.90 7.16
C LEU A 50 -2.92 -1.86 6.92
N ALA A 51 -2.45 -2.39 5.79
CA ALA A 51 -1.04 -2.32 5.41
C ALA A 51 -0.58 -0.87 5.26
N ALA A 52 -1.33 -0.05 4.51
CA ALA A 52 -1.01 1.35 4.30
C ALA A 52 -0.98 2.13 5.61
N MET A 53 -1.95 1.93 6.52
CA MET A 53 -1.98 2.59 7.83
C MET A 53 -0.82 2.16 8.72
N ARG A 54 -0.42 0.88 8.71
CA ARG A 54 0.71 0.39 9.51
C ARG A 54 2.05 0.89 9.01
N LEU A 55 2.28 0.83 7.70
CA LEU A 55 3.48 1.39 7.06
C LEU A 55 3.54 2.90 7.26
N VAL A 56 2.42 3.54 6.90
CA VAL A 56 1.82 4.76 7.43
C VAL A 56 2.45 5.22 8.72
N TRP A 57 2.01 4.59 9.80
CA TRP A 57 2.30 4.91 11.19
C TRP A 57 3.78 4.68 11.57
N ALA A 58 4.36 3.53 11.19
CA ALA A 58 5.67 3.09 11.68
C ALA A 58 6.87 3.76 10.99
N PHE A 59 6.76 4.05 9.69
CA PHE A 59 7.92 4.38 8.86
C PHE A 59 7.80 5.71 8.12
N SER A 60 8.95 6.30 7.83
CA SER A 60 9.13 7.39 6.89
C SER A 60 9.80 6.84 5.62
N PHE A 61 9.23 7.18 4.47
CA PHE A 61 9.72 6.79 3.16
C PHE A 61 10.33 7.99 2.46
N SER A 62 11.46 7.78 1.80
CA SER A 62 12.15 8.80 1.01
C SER A 62 12.92 8.16 -0.13
N ASP A 63 13.32 8.96 -1.11
CA ASP A 63 14.14 8.50 -2.21
C ASP A 63 15.42 7.84 -1.71
N ALA A 64 15.89 6.82 -2.45
CA ALA A 64 17.23 6.31 -2.26
C ALA A 64 18.25 7.43 -2.53
N LYS A 65 19.39 7.38 -1.85
CA LYS A 65 20.50 8.30 -2.10
C LYS A 65 21.58 7.61 -2.92
N ASP A 66 22.13 8.32 -3.90
CA ASP A 66 23.29 7.86 -4.62
C ASP A 66 24.48 7.72 -3.66
N GLN A 67 25.19 6.59 -3.73
CA GLN A 67 26.23 6.24 -2.75
C GLN A 67 27.41 7.23 -2.77
N VAL A 68 27.73 7.80 -3.93
CA VAL A 68 28.89 8.68 -4.12
C VAL A 68 28.52 10.13 -3.87
N THR A 69 27.42 10.59 -4.47
CA THR A 69 27.01 11.99 -4.51
C THR A 69 26.05 12.37 -3.40
N GLN A 70 25.48 11.40 -2.68
CA GLN A 70 24.49 11.57 -1.61
C GLN A 70 23.21 12.31 -2.04
N LYS A 71 22.98 12.47 -3.34
CA LYS A 71 21.77 13.12 -3.89
C LYS A 71 20.60 12.13 -3.95
N PRO A 72 19.35 12.61 -3.79
CA PRO A 72 18.16 11.80 -4.02
C PRO A 72 18.14 11.24 -5.45
N MET A 73 17.81 9.96 -5.57
CA MET A 73 17.53 9.28 -6.83
C MET A 73 16.01 9.14 -6.94
N PRO A 74 15.32 10.05 -7.65
CA PRO A 74 13.88 9.95 -7.81
C PRO A 74 13.53 8.68 -8.61
N GLN A 75 12.43 8.04 -8.23
CA GLN A 75 11.96 6.85 -8.92
C GLN A 75 11.14 7.23 -10.15
N ASP A 76 11.25 6.45 -11.21
CA ASP A 76 10.42 6.60 -12.41
C ASP A 76 9.02 6.03 -12.14
N LEU A 77 8.02 6.91 -12.12
CA LEU A 77 6.61 6.57 -11.83
C LEU A 77 5.87 5.96 -13.03
N ASP A 78 6.53 5.81 -14.18
CA ASP A 78 5.98 5.17 -15.39
C ASP A 78 6.71 3.85 -15.74
N CYS A 79 7.64 3.41 -14.89
CA CYS A 79 8.45 2.21 -15.09
C CYS A 79 7.71 0.93 -14.62
N TYR A 80 6.83 0.38 -15.44
CA TYR A 80 6.02 -0.81 -15.14
C TYR A 80 6.11 -1.85 -16.26
N ASP A 81 5.98 -3.12 -15.88
CA ASP A 81 5.80 -4.20 -16.84
C ASP A 81 4.37 -4.16 -17.43
N ALA A 82 4.29 -4.33 -18.75
CA ALA A 82 3.02 -4.59 -19.42
C ALA A 82 2.61 -6.05 -19.22
N GLY A 83 1.43 -6.31 -18.69
CA GLY A 83 0.97 -7.66 -18.43
C GLY A 83 -0.45 -7.75 -17.90
N PHE A 84 -0.89 -8.97 -17.60
CA PHE A 84 -2.19 -9.22 -16.95
C PHE A 84 -2.26 -8.60 -15.55
N ILE A 85 -1.11 -8.55 -14.86
CA ILE A 85 -0.90 -7.82 -13.61
C ILE A 85 0.15 -6.76 -13.92
N VAL A 86 -0.17 -5.50 -13.62
CA VAL A 86 0.73 -4.36 -13.78
C VAL A 86 1.37 -4.06 -12.43
N HIS A 87 2.69 -4.11 -12.34
CA HIS A 87 3.46 -3.75 -11.15
C HIS A 87 4.69 -2.93 -11.56
N PRO A 88 5.21 -2.07 -10.68
CA PRO A 88 6.41 -1.31 -10.99
C PRO A 88 7.60 -2.26 -11.11
N HIS A 89 8.64 -1.85 -11.85
CA HIS A 89 9.92 -2.53 -11.78
C HIS A 89 10.54 -2.41 -10.37
N PRO A 90 11.44 -3.33 -9.99
CA PRO A 90 12.18 -3.21 -8.73
C PRO A 90 12.85 -1.84 -8.62
N PHE A 91 12.56 -1.15 -7.52
CA PHE A 91 13.00 0.22 -7.27
C PHE A 91 13.60 0.31 -5.87
N THR A 92 14.43 1.32 -5.63
CA THR A 92 15.11 1.47 -4.33
C THR A 92 14.55 2.66 -3.57
N CYS A 93 14.30 2.50 -2.27
CA CYS A 93 13.88 3.59 -1.40
C CYS A 93 14.52 3.48 -0.02
N THR A 94 14.56 4.60 0.69
CA THR A 94 15.00 4.66 2.07
C THR A 94 13.78 4.55 2.99
N ILE A 95 13.73 3.50 3.79
CA ILE A 95 12.67 3.24 4.79
C ILE A 95 13.29 3.39 6.18
N GLN A 96 12.77 4.30 6.98
CA GLN A 96 13.26 4.59 8.32
C GLN A 96 12.14 4.50 9.36
N LEU A 97 12.43 3.90 10.51
CA LEU A 97 11.52 3.96 11.66
C LEU A 97 11.36 5.41 12.13
N ARG A 98 10.14 5.79 12.51
CA ARG A 98 9.86 7.17 12.94
C ARG A 98 10.37 7.51 14.32
N SER A 99 10.33 6.56 15.25
CA SER A 99 10.88 6.76 16.58
C SER A 99 11.27 5.42 17.23
N PRO A 100 12.12 5.45 18.27
CA PRO A 100 12.43 4.28 19.09
C PRO A 100 11.18 3.61 19.69
N ASP A 101 10.16 4.40 20.05
CA ASP A 101 8.91 3.87 20.61
C ASP A 101 8.16 2.98 19.61
N HIS A 102 8.12 3.38 18.33
CA HIS A 102 7.54 2.55 17.27
C HIS A 102 8.30 1.23 17.14
N GLN A 103 9.64 1.29 17.18
CA GLN A 103 10.48 0.10 17.12
C GLN A 103 10.17 -0.86 18.27
N GLN A 104 10.11 -0.35 19.49
CA GLN A 104 9.81 -1.16 20.67
C GLN A 104 8.43 -1.82 20.58
N LEU A 105 7.39 -1.06 20.20
CA LEU A 105 6.04 -1.59 20.04
C LEU A 105 5.96 -2.67 18.95
N ILE A 106 6.67 -2.47 17.84
CA ILE A 106 6.73 -3.46 16.75
C ILE A 106 7.42 -4.73 17.23
N SER A 107 8.58 -4.63 17.87
CA SER A 107 9.28 -5.79 18.44
C SER A 107 8.40 -6.55 19.43
N GLN A 108 7.76 -5.86 20.38
CA GLN A 108 6.84 -6.48 21.34
C GLN A 108 5.65 -7.17 20.66
N SER A 109 5.12 -6.58 19.58
CA SER A 109 4.03 -7.15 18.81
C SER A 109 4.46 -8.41 18.05
N VAL A 110 5.69 -8.43 17.53
CA VAL A 110 6.28 -9.60 16.88
C VAL A 110 6.49 -10.71 17.91
N ASP A 111 7.14 -10.42 19.04
CA ASP A 111 7.39 -11.40 20.11
C ASP A 111 6.07 -12.04 20.59
N SER A 112 5.03 -11.23 20.80
CA SER A 112 3.71 -11.71 21.21
C SER A 112 3.02 -12.56 20.14
N ALA A 113 3.21 -12.20 18.86
CA ALA A 113 2.65 -12.96 17.74
C ALA A 113 3.37 -14.29 17.56
N GLU A 114 4.70 -14.32 17.66
CA GLU A 114 5.51 -15.54 17.59
C GLU A 114 5.17 -16.49 18.73
N ASP A 115 5.07 -15.99 19.97
CA ASP A 115 4.65 -16.79 21.12
C ASP A 115 3.26 -17.42 20.88
N PHE A 116 2.30 -16.62 20.42
CA PHE A 116 0.96 -17.12 20.10
C PHE A 116 0.94 -18.13 18.95
N LEU A 117 1.74 -17.90 17.91
CA LEU A 117 1.77 -18.75 16.70
C LEU A 117 2.56 -20.03 16.90
N SER A 118 3.51 -20.07 17.85
CA SER A 118 4.33 -21.25 18.17
C SER A 118 3.52 -22.52 18.43
N ARG A 119 2.29 -22.38 18.96
CA ARG A 119 1.35 -23.50 19.18
C ARG A 119 0.89 -24.20 17.90
N TYR A 120 1.11 -23.58 16.75
CA TYR A 120 0.75 -24.11 15.43
C TYR A 120 1.94 -24.59 14.61
N ASP A 121 3.17 -24.32 15.07
CA ASP A 121 4.38 -24.73 14.35
C ASP A 121 4.63 -26.25 14.44
N THR A 122 3.92 -26.97 15.31
CA THR A 122 3.92 -28.44 15.39
C THR A 122 2.85 -29.06 14.49
N ALA A 123 3.05 -28.98 13.17
CA ALA A 123 2.38 -29.82 12.19
C ALA A 123 3.22 -29.96 10.90
N ALA A 124 4.46 -30.41 11.04
CA ALA A 124 5.27 -30.92 9.94
C ALA A 124 6.09 -32.14 10.40
N THR A 125 5.37 -33.21 10.74
CA THR A 125 5.89 -34.59 10.74
C THR A 125 5.00 -35.41 9.83
#